data_AF-A0A1V1TQ25-F1
#
_entry.id   AF-A0A1V1TQ25-F1
#
_cell.length_a   1.000
_cell.length_b   1.000
_cell.length_c   1.000
_cell.angle_alpha   90.00
_cell.angle_beta   90.00
_cell.angle_gamma   90.00
#
_symmetry.space_group_name_H-M   'P 1'
#
loop_
_entity.id
_entity.type
_entity.pdbx_description
1 polymer ?
#
loop_
_entity_poly.entity_id
_entity_poly.type
_entity_poly.pdbx_seq_one_letter_code
_entity_poly.pdbx_strand_id
1 'polypeptide(L)'
;MQIAGVRVGVHAGGHFTIAGDPAGDFFVSPGDPAFYLHHAMIDRTWTIWQAQDLQNRLQVISGGRSMMGGGGTAALSDEVNLYSVADKKWKVSELVSVTDGPFCYTYA
;
A
#
# COMPACT_ATOMS: atom_id res chain seq x y z
N MET A 1 -19.95 -4.06 12.74
CA MET A 1 -20.14 -5.52 12.56
C MET A 1 -18.83 -6.21 12.86
N GLN A 2 -18.72 -6.87 13.99
CA GLN A 2 -17.50 -7.55 14.44
C GLN A 2 -17.79 -9.06 14.42
N ILE A 3 -17.23 -9.78 13.45
CA ILE A 3 -17.22 -11.24 13.49
C ILE A 3 -16.15 -11.60 14.53
N ALA A 4 -16.55 -12.24 15.63
CA ALA A 4 -15.67 -12.59 16.73
C ALA A 4 -14.42 -13.35 16.22
N GLY A 5 -13.22 -12.82 16.50
CA GLY A 5 -11.95 -13.49 16.21
C GLY A 5 -11.17 -13.00 14.99
N VAL A 6 -11.76 -12.23 14.07
CA VAL A 6 -11.05 -11.66 12.93
C VAL A 6 -10.76 -10.18 13.18
N ARG A 7 -9.49 -9.84 13.47
CA ARG A 7 -9.04 -8.45 13.47
C ARG A 7 -8.91 -8.00 12.02
N VAL A 8 -9.97 -7.38 11.51
CA VAL A 8 -9.94 -6.68 10.22
C VAL A 8 -9.09 -5.42 10.40
N GLY A 9 -7.92 -5.36 9.74
CA GLY A 9 -7.05 -4.19 9.78
C GLY A 9 -7.67 -2.97 9.09
N VAL A 10 -7.10 -1.78 9.27
CA VAL A 10 -7.65 -0.52 8.74
C VAL A 10 -7.80 -0.50 7.21
N HIS A 11 -6.97 -1.25 6.48
CA HIS A 11 -7.06 -1.40 5.03
C HIS A 11 -8.33 -2.16 4.62
N ALA A 12 -8.46 -3.43 5.03
CA ALA A 12 -9.66 -4.22 4.75
C ALA A 12 -10.93 -3.58 5.35
N GLY A 13 -10.82 -3.01 6.56
CA GLY A 13 -11.95 -2.35 7.22
C GLY A 13 -12.45 -1.13 6.45
N GLY A 14 -11.56 -0.35 5.84
CA GLY A 14 -11.93 0.77 4.99
C GLY A 14 -12.71 0.32 3.76
N HIS A 15 -12.16 -0.64 2.99
CA HIS A 15 -12.83 -1.21 1.81
C HIS A 15 -14.22 -1.78 2.15
N PHE A 16 -14.31 -2.63 3.17
CA PHE A 16 -15.57 -3.28 3.54
C PHE A 16 -16.56 -2.37 4.28
N THR A 17 -16.16 -1.16 4.68
CA THR A 17 -17.09 -0.14 5.20
C THR A 17 -17.78 0.62 4.07
N ILE A 18 -17.08 0.88 2.96
CA ILE A 18 -17.68 1.46 1.74
C ILE A 18 -18.63 0.41 1.13
N ALA A 19 -18.16 -0.85 1.05
CA ALA A 19 -18.92 -2.01 0.60
C ALA A 19 -19.47 -1.88 -0.84
N GLY A 20 -20.32 -2.83 -1.24
CA GLY A 20 -20.92 -2.83 -2.58
C GLY A 20 -19.93 -3.19 -3.70
N ASP A 21 -20.39 -2.94 -4.93
CA ASP A 21 -19.63 -3.17 -6.16
C ASP A 21 -19.19 -1.80 -6.73
N PRO A 22 -17.87 -1.52 -6.86
CA PRO A 22 -16.76 -2.46 -6.71
C PRO A 22 -15.97 -2.35 -5.39
N ALA A 23 -16.31 -1.45 -4.46
CA ALA A 23 -15.44 -1.14 -3.31
C ALA A 23 -15.19 -2.32 -2.35
N GLY A 24 -16.12 -3.27 -2.26
CA GLY A 24 -15.96 -4.49 -1.46
C GLY A 24 -15.18 -5.61 -2.15
N ASP A 25 -14.84 -5.48 -3.43
CA ASP A 25 -14.14 -6.50 -4.21
C ASP A 25 -12.64 -6.19 -4.29
N PHE A 26 -11.81 -7.16 -3.88
CA PHE A 26 -10.36 -7.01 -3.81
C PHE A 26 -9.72 -6.62 -5.16
N PHE A 27 -10.22 -7.16 -6.28
CA PHE A 27 -9.59 -6.98 -7.59
C PHE A 27 -10.05 -5.70 -8.29
N VAL A 28 -11.32 -5.32 -8.09
CA VAL A 28 -11.93 -4.20 -8.81
C VAL A 28 -12.20 -2.97 -7.94
N SER A 29 -11.84 -3.00 -6.64
CA SER A 29 -11.97 -1.85 -5.73
C SER A 29 -11.46 -0.50 -6.25
N PRO A 30 -10.41 -0.40 -7.10
CA PRO A 30 -10.03 0.89 -7.71
C PRO A 30 -11.12 1.54 -8.58
N GLY A 31 -12.17 0.80 -8.97
CA GLY A 31 -13.32 1.34 -9.68
C GLY A 31 -14.24 2.23 -8.84
N ASP A 32 -14.12 2.19 -7.50
CA ASP A 32 -14.80 3.15 -6.62
C ASP A 32 -13.89 4.37 -6.37
N PRO A 33 -14.34 5.62 -6.62
CA PRO A 33 -13.53 6.81 -6.40
C PRO A 33 -12.99 6.97 -4.97
N ALA A 34 -13.67 6.42 -3.96
CA ALA A 34 -13.22 6.45 -2.56
C ALA A 34 -11.96 5.61 -2.33
N PHE A 35 -11.61 4.70 -3.25
CA PHE A 35 -10.36 3.92 -3.22
C PHE A 35 -9.13 4.82 -3.04
N TYR A 36 -9.06 5.92 -3.79
CA TYR A 36 -7.89 6.80 -3.80
C TYR A 36 -7.76 7.59 -2.49
N LEU A 37 -8.88 8.03 -1.91
CA LEU A 37 -8.87 8.69 -0.59
C LEU A 37 -8.52 7.69 0.52
N HIS A 38 -9.04 6.46 0.43
CA HIS A 38 -8.71 5.39 1.36
C HIS A 38 -7.22 5.05 1.33
N HIS A 39 -6.64 4.83 0.15
CA HIS A 39 -5.22 4.51 0.02
C HIS A 39 -4.29 5.69 0.31
N ALA A 40 -4.72 6.94 0.10
CA ALA A 40 -3.98 8.11 0.59
C ALA A 40 -3.85 8.10 2.13
N MET A 41 -4.87 7.62 2.86
CA MET A 41 -4.79 7.45 4.32
C MET A 41 -3.92 6.26 4.73
N ILE A 42 -3.87 5.20 3.92
CA ILE A 42 -2.94 4.07 4.14
C ILE A 42 -1.50 4.56 3.99
N ASP A 43 -1.19 5.28 2.92
CA ASP A 43 0.15 5.83 2.68
C ASP A 43 0.53 6.88 3.73
N ARG A 44 -0.38 7.77 4.13
CA ARG A 44 -0.18 8.70 5.27
C ARG A 44 0.15 7.95 6.55
N THR A 45 -0.57 6.88 6.85
CA THR A 45 -0.32 6.07 8.06
C THR A 45 1.06 5.41 8.00
N TRP A 46 1.47 4.92 6.83
CA TRP A 46 2.79 4.35 6.61
C TRP A 46 3.90 5.40 6.74
N THR A 47 3.72 6.58 6.15
CA THR A 47 4.65 7.71 6.25
C THR A 47 4.85 8.14 7.70
N ILE A 48 3.76 8.26 8.48
CA ILE A 48 3.83 8.57 9.92
C ILE A 48 4.59 7.47 10.68
N TRP A 49 4.38 6.20 10.33
CA TRP A 49 5.11 5.08 10.93
C TRP A 49 6.60 5.12 10.59
N GLN A 50 6.98 5.44 9.36
CA GLN A 50 8.39 5.59 8.97
C GLN A 50 9.06 6.74 9.74
N ALA A 51 8.39 7.88 9.85
CA ALA A 51 8.93 9.09 10.49
C ALA A 51 9.30 8.90 11.98
N GLN A 52 8.68 7.95 12.67
CA GLN A 52 9.00 7.66 14.07
C GLN A 52 10.41 7.05 14.28
N ASP A 53 11.01 6.46 13.25
CA ASP A 53 12.38 5.93 13.29
C ASP A 53 12.92 5.82 11.85
N LEU A 54 13.07 6.98 11.21
CA LEU A 54 13.30 7.07 9.77
C LEU A 54 14.54 6.27 9.32
N GLN A 55 15.62 6.32 10.11
CA GLN A 55 16.87 5.62 9.81
C GLN A 55 16.68 4.10 9.69
N ASN A 56 15.82 3.52 10.51
CA ASN A 56 15.59 2.07 10.54
C ASN A 56 14.31 1.65 9.82
N ARG A 57 13.48 2.58 9.34
CA ARG A 57 12.16 2.29 8.74
C ARG A 57 11.99 2.74 7.29
N LEU A 58 12.88 3.59 6.77
CA LEU A 58 12.74 4.07 5.40
C LEU A 58 13.01 2.95 4.37
N GLN A 59 14.12 2.23 4.53
CA GLN A 59 14.58 1.20 3.59
C GLN A 59 14.41 -0.21 4.18
N VAL A 60 13.17 -0.56 4.55
CA VAL A 60 12.85 -1.90 5.06
C VAL A 60 11.79 -2.57 4.21
N ILE A 61 11.95 -3.88 4.02
CA ILE A 61 10.99 -4.74 3.32
C ILE A 61 10.99 -6.11 3.99
N SER A 62 9.83 -6.75 4.01
CA SER A 62 9.65 -8.11 4.55
C SER A 62 8.47 -8.78 3.85
N GLY A 63 8.41 -10.11 3.92
CA GLY A 63 7.38 -10.91 3.29
C GLY A 63 7.81 -11.53 1.95
N GLY A 64 6.87 -12.26 1.34
CA GLY A 64 7.05 -12.91 0.03
C GLY A 64 6.49 -12.05 -1.11
N ARG A 65 6.96 -12.32 -2.34
CA ARG A 65 6.49 -11.66 -3.57
C ARG A 65 5.08 -12.08 -4.01
N SER A 66 4.52 -13.12 -3.42
CA SER A 66 3.16 -13.57 -3.70
C SER A 66 2.25 -13.35 -2.48
N MET A 67 0.94 -13.28 -2.74
CA MET A 67 -0.07 -13.13 -1.70
C MET A 67 0.09 -14.16 -0.57
N MET A 68 -0.27 -13.75 0.64
CA MET A 68 -0.14 -14.55 1.85
C MET A 68 1.30 -14.99 2.17
N GLY A 69 2.29 -14.23 1.70
CA GLY A 69 3.71 -14.47 1.99
C GLY A 69 4.34 -15.61 1.17
N GLY A 70 3.66 -16.08 0.12
CA GLY A 70 4.21 -17.07 -0.80
C GLY A 70 5.28 -16.48 -1.74
N GLY A 71 5.84 -17.35 -2.59
CA GLY A 71 6.86 -16.97 -3.56
C GLY A 71 8.24 -16.73 -2.95
N GLY A 72 9.12 -16.05 -3.68
CA GLY A 72 10.44 -15.68 -3.17
C GLY A 72 10.37 -14.48 -2.22
N THR A 73 11.39 -14.33 -1.35
CA THR A 73 11.50 -13.19 -0.43
C THR A 73 11.54 -11.87 -1.19
N ALA A 74 10.68 -10.93 -0.80
CA ALA A 74 10.66 -9.59 -1.37
C ALA A 74 11.95 -8.83 -1.06
N ALA A 75 12.42 -8.02 -2.00
CA ALA A 75 13.64 -7.25 -1.88
C ALA A 75 13.43 -5.81 -2.34
N LEU A 76 14.19 -4.87 -1.79
CA LEU A 76 14.15 -3.46 -2.20
C LEU A 76 14.54 -3.25 -3.67
N SER A 77 15.26 -4.21 -4.25
CA SER A 77 15.63 -4.23 -5.67
C SER A 77 14.53 -4.73 -6.61
N ASP A 78 13.42 -5.24 -6.07
CA ASP A 78 12.31 -5.75 -6.88
C ASP A 78 11.67 -4.61 -7.67
N GLU A 79 11.22 -4.91 -8.90
CA GLU A 79 10.55 -3.95 -9.77
C GLU A 79 9.05 -3.89 -9.49
N VAL A 80 8.52 -2.68 -9.36
CA VAL A 80 7.09 -2.38 -9.40
C VAL A 80 6.72 -1.90 -10.80
N ASN A 81 5.68 -2.49 -11.37
CA ASN A 81 5.18 -2.20 -12.71
C ASN A 81 3.66 -2.03 -12.68
N LEU A 82 3.16 -0.91 -13.21
CA LEU A 82 1.73 -0.63 -13.33
C LEU A 82 1.15 -0.99 -14.71
N TYR A 83 1.94 -1.64 -15.55
CA TYR A 83 1.55 -2.18 -16.85
C TYR A 83 0.84 -1.13 -17.72
N SER A 84 -0.44 -1.30 -18.02
CA SER A 84 -1.20 -0.41 -18.90
C SER A 84 -1.48 0.97 -18.31
N VAL A 85 -1.22 1.19 -17.03
CA VAL A 85 -1.45 2.49 -16.37
C VAL A 85 -0.23 3.40 -16.52
N ALA A 86 0.99 2.85 -16.52
CA ALA A 86 2.22 3.61 -16.68
C ALA A 86 3.37 2.75 -17.20
N ASP A 87 4.11 3.26 -18.17
CA ASP A 87 5.22 2.54 -18.83
C ASP A 87 6.47 2.40 -17.96
N LYS A 88 6.66 3.33 -17.01
CA LYS A 88 7.88 3.39 -16.21
C LYS A 88 7.83 2.38 -15.07
N LYS A 89 8.85 1.54 -15.00
CA LYS A 89 9.13 0.64 -13.88
C LYS A 89 10.06 1.32 -12.88
N TRP A 90 9.87 1.01 -11.61
CA TRP A 90 10.68 1.53 -10.51
C TRP A 90 11.09 0.40 -9.59
N LYS A 91 12.25 0.50 -8.95
CA LYS A 91 12.59 -0.39 -7.84
C LYS A 91 11.83 0.03 -6.60
N VAL A 92 11.49 -0.92 -5.74
CA VAL A 92 10.86 -0.60 -4.45
C VAL A 92 11.68 0.42 -3.66
N SER A 93 13.02 0.32 -3.65
CA SER A 93 13.91 1.29 -2.98
C SER A 93 13.72 2.75 -3.41
N GLU A 94 13.21 2.99 -4.61
CA GLU A 94 12.99 4.33 -5.17
C GLU A 94 11.59 4.88 -4.81
N LEU A 95 10.73 4.06 -4.21
CA LEU A 95 9.32 4.37 -3.93
C LEU A 95 8.99 4.48 -2.45
N VAL A 96 9.95 4.25 -1.55
CA VAL A 96 9.70 4.21 -0.09
C VAL A 96 9.72 5.57 0.60
N SER A 97 10.11 6.65 -0.10
CA SER A 97 10.20 8.00 0.45
C SER A 97 9.22 8.92 -0.27
N VAL A 98 8.38 9.65 0.46
CA VAL A 98 7.43 10.62 -0.11
C VAL A 98 8.10 11.91 -0.61
N THR A 99 9.39 12.09 -0.33
CA THR A 99 10.19 13.26 -0.72
C THR A 99 11.47 12.92 -1.50
N ASP A 100 11.63 11.67 -1.96
CA ASP A 100 12.73 11.27 -2.84
C ASP A 100 12.21 10.47 -4.05
N GLY A 101 13.10 10.16 -4.99
CA GLY A 101 12.74 9.41 -6.19
C GLY A 101 11.73 10.19 -7.04
N PRO A 102 10.60 9.58 -7.46
CA PRO A 102 9.55 10.28 -8.20
C PRO A 102 8.63 11.15 -7.33
N PHE A 103 8.78 11.12 -6.01
CA PHE A 103 7.82 11.74 -5.09
C PHE A 103 8.37 13.02 -4.46
N CYS A 104 7.48 14.00 -4.28
CA CYS A 104 7.77 15.25 -3.60
C CYS A 104 6.47 15.82 -3.01
N TYR A 105 5.94 15.17 -1.98
CA TYR A 105 4.71 15.57 -1.31
C TYR A 105 4.78 15.38 0.20
N THR A 106 3.79 15.91 0.91
CA THR A 106 3.59 15.70 2.34
C THR A 106 2.10 15.56 2.64
N TYR A 107 1.79 15.08 3.84
CA TYR A 107 0.43 15.01 4.36
C TYR A 107 0.23 16.08 5.43
N ALA A 108 -0.88 16.82 5.34
CA ALA A 108 -1.30 17.79 6.35
C ALA A 108 -1.92 17.10 7.59
#